data_AF-T1AQN1-F1
#
_entry.id   AF-T1AQN1-F1
#
_cell.length_a   1.000
_cell.length_b   1.000
_cell.length_c   1.000
_cell.angle_alpha   90.00
_cell.angle_beta   90.00
_cell.angle_gamma   90.00
#
_symmetry.space_group_name_H-M   'P 1'
#
loop_
_entity.id
_entity.type
_entity.pdbx_description
1 polymer ?
#
loop_
_entity_poly.entity_id
_entity_poly.type
_entity_poly.pdbx_seq_one_letter_code
_entity_poly.pdbx_strand_id
1 'polypeptide(L)'
;LKVTAGLPWRHKIASLNYLLASHVWRQDHNGFTHQDPGFIDHVVNKKAEVVRVYLPPDANCLLSVMDHCLRSRHYVNVVIAGKHPAPQWLTMEAAVKHCAQGIGIWQWASNDQ
;
A
#
# COMPACT_ATOMS: atom_id res chain seq x y z
N LEU A 1 5.10 17.26 6.97
CA LEU A 1 3.84 16.89 7.66
C LEU A 1 3.97 16.98 9.18
N LYS A 2 5.05 16.48 9.80
CA LYS A 2 5.28 16.62 11.26
C LYS A 2 5.17 18.06 11.79
N VAL A 3 5.96 19.00 11.27
CA VAL A 3 5.94 20.41 11.72
C VAL A 3 4.56 21.02 11.51
N THR A 4 3.96 20.77 10.34
CA THR A 4 2.65 21.30 9.98
C THR A 4 1.49 20.75 10.82
N ALA A 5 1.67 19.61 11.50
CA ALA A 5 0.66 19.05 12.41
C ALA A 5 0.58 19.81 13.74
N GLY A 6 1.63 20.53 14.14
CA GLY A 6 1.65 21.39 15.32
C GLY A 6 1.18 22.82 15.06
N LEU A 7 0.78 23.15 13.83
CA LEU A 7 0.34 24.50 13.45
C LEU A 7 -1.20 24.54 13.40
N PRO A 8 -1.89 25.06 14.43
CA PRO A 8 -3.35 24.96 14.55
C PRO A 8 -4.11 25.69 13.43
N TRP A 9 -3.51 26.72 12.84
CA TRP A 9 -4.08 27.47 11.72
C TRP A 9 -3.99 26.73 10.37
N ARG A 10 -3.18 25.68 10.28
CA ARG A 10 -2.95 24.97 9.01
C ARG A 10 -3.80 23.71 8.95
N HIS A 11 -4.82 23.74 8.11
CA HIS A 11 -5.69 22.58 7.89
C HIS A 11 -4.93 21.36 7.33
N LYS A 12 -5.43 20.16 7.66
CA LYS A 12 -4.97 18.91 7.05
C LYS A 12 -5.38 18.88 5.58
N ILE A 13 -4.43 18.55 4.71
CA ILE A 13 -4.65 18.44 3.26
C ILE A 13 -4.90 16.99 2.85
N ALA A 14 -5.38 16.77 1.62
CA ALA A 14 -5.43 15.45 1.01
C ALA A 14 -4.06 14.76 1.08
N SER A 15 -4.07 13.45 1.34
CA SER A 15 -2.84 12.67 1.29
C SER A 15 -2.29 12.59 -0.12
N LEU A 16 -0.97 12.54 -0.26
CA LEU A 16 -0.34 12.17 -1.51
C LEU A 16 -0.48 10.66 -1.68
N ASN A 17 -1.10 10.21 -2.77
CA ASN A 17 -1.24 8.79 -3.09
C ASN A 17 -0.31 8.46 -4.26
N TYR A 18 0.63 7.55 -4.05
CA TYR A 18 1.64 7.15 -5.03
C TYR A 18 1.53 5.66 -5.32
N LEU A 19 1.09 5.31 -6.53
CA LEU A 19 0.92 3.93 -6.98
C LEU A 19 2.18 3.45 -7.71
N LEU A 20 2.91 2.55 -7.06
CA LEU A 20 4.03 1.83 -7.65
C LEU A 20 3.53 0.56 -8.35
N ALA A 21 3.34 0.69 -9.66
CA ALA A 21 3.04 -0.44 -10.54
C ALA A 21 4.27 -0.83 -11.38
N SER A 22 4.14 -1.87 -12.20
CA SER A 22 5.25 -2.40 -13.01
C SER A 22 6.48 -2.73 -12.14
N HIS A 23 6.26 -3.39 -11.02
CA HIS A 23 7.33 -3.69 -10.06
C HIS A 23 8.37 -4.67 -10.64
N VAL A 24 9.53 -4.70 -9.98
CA VAL A 24 10.75 -5.46 -10.34
C VAL A 24 10.51 -6.88 -10.89
N TRP A 25 9.54 -7.63 -10.35
CA TRP A 25 9.27 -9.02 -10.72
C TRP A 25 8.66 -9.23 -12.12
N ARG A 26 8.17 -8.17 -12.77
CA ARG A 26 7.44 -8.26 -14.05
C ARG A 26 7.73 -7.08 -14.99
N GLN A 27 9.02 -6.89 -15.27
CA GLN A 27 9.58 -5.89 -16.19
C GLN A 27 10.01 -6.51 -17.52
N ASP A 28 9.06 -7.20 -18.16
CA ASP A 28 9.28 -8.13 -19.28
C ASP A 28 10.01 -7.51 -20.49
N HIS A 29 9.89 -6.20 -20.71
CA HIS A 29 10.46 -5.51 -21.88
C HIS A 29 11.67 -4.62 -21.57
N ASN A 30 11.98 -4.39 -20.28
CA ASN A 30 12.92 -3.35 -19.88
C ASN A 30 14.17 -3.87 -19.15
N GLY A 31 14.10 -5.08 -18.59
CA GLY A 31 15.24 -5.72 -17.93
C GLY A 31 15.75 -4.96 -16.69
N PHE A 32 17.04 -5.12 -16.39
CA PHE A 32 17.65 -4.78 -15.09
C PHE A 32 17.56 -3.29 -14.70
N THR A 33 17.61 -2.37 -15.66
CA THR A 33 17.56 -0.92 -15.37
C THR A 33 16.24 -0.46 -14.75
N HIS A 34 15.20 -1.31 -14.76
CA HIS A 34 13.89 -1.04 -14.20
C HIS A 34 13.58 -1.93 -12.97
N GLN A 35 14.60 -2.55 -12.39
CA GLN A 35 14.48 -3.56 -11.32
C GLN A 35 15.08 -3.08 -9.99
N ASP A 36 14.59 -1.96 -9.47
CA ASP A 36 14.96 -1.46 -8.14
C ASP A 36 13.71 -1.23 -7.28
N PRO A 37 13.41 -2.13 -6.31
CA PRO A 37 12.31 -1.94 -5.37
C PRO A 37 12.67 -0.99 -4.19
N GLY A 38 13.91 -0.47 -4.11
CA GLY A 38 14.48 0.26 -2.96
C GLY A 38 13.81 1.58 -2.60
N PHE A 39 12.85 2.06 -3.41
CA PHE A 39 12.00 3.19 -3.00
C PHE A 39 11.27 2.90 -1.68
N ILE A 40 10.90 1.64 -1.42
CA ILE A 40 10.28 1.26 -0.15
C ILE A 40 11.19 1.60 1.03
N ASP A 41 12.48 1.27 0.97
CA ASP A 41 13.47 1.53 2.01
C ASP A 41 13.61 3.02 2.27
N HIS A 42 13.61 3.84 1.21
CA HIS A 42 13.69 5.29 1.33
C HIS A 42 12.50 5.87 2.10
N VAL A 43 11.28 5.39 1.83
CA VAL A 43 10.06 5.95 2.43
C VAL A 43 9.78 5.40 3.83
N VAL A 44 10.12 4.14 4.13
CA VAL A 44 9.94 3.58 5.48
C VAL A 44 10.91 4.17 6.51
N ASN A 45 12.01 4.78 6.06
CA ASN A 45 12.88 5.58 6.92
C ASN A 45 12.25 6.89 7.42
N LYS A 46 11.06 7.26 6.93
CA LYS A 46 10.29 8.40 7.46
C LYS A 46 9.39 7.94 8.59
N LYS A 47 9.01 8.87 9.46
CA LYS A 47 8.11 8.56 10.57
C LYS A 47 6.77 8.00 10.07
N ALA A 48 6.27 6.97 10.76
CA ALA A 48 4.97 6.34 10.47
C ALA A 48 3.77 7.33 10.58
N GLU A 49 3.94 8.44 11.31
CA GLU A 49 2.94 9.52 11.35
C GLU A 49 2.79 10.26 10.01
N VAL A 50 3.75 10.11 9.09
CA VAL A 50 3.83 10.80 7.80
C VAL A 50 3.62 9.84 6.63
N VAL A 51 4.25 8.67 6.65
CA VAL A 51 4.25 7.72 5.53
C VAL A 51 3.53 6.44 5.92
N ARG A 52 2.74 5.91 4.98
CA ARG A 52 2.15 4.57 5.05
C ARG A 52 2.46 3.80 3.77
N VAL A 53 2.85 2.54 3.92
CA VAL A 53 3.14 1.65 2.80
C VAL A 53 2.13 0.51 2.79
N TYR A 54 1.61 0.16 1.61
CA TYR A 54 0.63 -0.89 1.42
C TYR A 54 1.07 -1.84 0.31
N LEU A 55 0.98 -3.14 0.56
CA LEU A 55 1.32 -4.22 -0.37
C LEU A 55 0.09 -5.12 -0.56
N PRO A 56 -0.97 -4.65 -1.25
CA PRO A 56 -2.16 -5.46 -1.48
C PRO A 56 -1.82 -6.71 -2.33
N PRO A 57 -2.16 -7.93 -1.87
CA PRO A 57 -1.83 -9.16 -2.58
C PRO A 57 -2.72 -9.44 -3.80
N ASP A 58 -3.87 -8.78 -3.91
CA ASP A 58 -4.82 -8.92 -5.01
C ASP A 58 -5.65 -7.64 -5.26
N ALA A 59 -6.60 -7.70 -6.20
CA ALA A 59 -7.38 -6.53 -6.60
C ALA A 59 -8.39 -6.10 -5.52
N ASN A 60 -8.98 -7.04 -4.77
CA ASN A 60 -9.92 -6.72 -3.70
C ASN A 60 -9.20 -6.00 -2.54
N CYS A 61 -8.00 -6.45 -2.18
CA CYS A 61 -7.15 -5.76 -1.21
C CYS A 61 -6.74 -4.38 -1.73
N LEU A 62 -6.40 -4.27 -3.02
CA LEU A 62 -6.06 -2.98 -3.63
C LEU A 62 -7.24 -2.00 -3.57
N LEU A 63 -8.46 -2.46 -3.88
CA LEU A 63 -9.67 -1.64 -3.78
C LEU A 63 -9.89 -1.17 -2.34
N SER A 64 -9.78 -2.07 -1.35
CA SER A 64 -9.91 -1.71 0.06
C SER A 64 -8.85 -0.71 0.53
N VAL A 65 -7.59 -0.88 0.10
CA VAL A 65 -6.49 0.03 0.43
C VAL A 65 -6.68 1.39 -0.22
N MET A 66 -7.05 1.43 -1.50
CA MET A 66 -7.22 2.68 -2.24
C MET A 66 -8.40 3.49 -1.72
N ASP A 67 -9.49 2.82 -1.39
CA ASP A 67 -10.66 3.43 -0.73
C ASP A 67 -10.27 4.14 0.58
N HIS A 68 -9.47 3.50 1.44
CA HIS A 68 -8.87 4.13 2.63
C HIS A 68 -7.93 5.29 2.28
N CYS A 69 -7.04 5.09 1.31
CA CYS A 69 -6.05 6.10 0.91
C CYS A 69 -6.71 7.40 0.40
N LEU A 70 -7.78 7.30 -0.39
CA LEU A 70 -8.52 8.44 -0.94
C LEU A 70 -9.27 9.25 0.15
N ARG A 71 -9.72 8.58 1.21
CA ARG A 71 -10.33 9.25 2.38
C ARG A 71 -9.30 9.83 3.34
N SER A 72 -8.08 9.30 3.32
CA SER A 72 -7.03 9.72 4.23
C SER A 72 -6.62 11.19 4.03
N ARG A 73 -6.05 11.79 5.08
CA ARG A 73 -5.55 13.16 5.06
C ARG A 73 -4.17 13.20 5.70
N HIS A 74 -3.32 14.08 5.18
CA HIS A 74 -2.03 14.40 5.78
C HIS A 74 -1.04 13.22 5.84
N TYR A 75 -1.15 12.26 4.90
CA TYR A 75 -0.18 11.18 4.71
C TYR A 75 0.49 11.25 3.33
N VAL A 76 1.59 10.52 3.20
CA VAL A 76 2.07 9.97 1.94
C VAL A 76 1.76 8.48 1.95
N ASN A 77 0.81 8.05 1.11
CA ASN A 77 0.46 6.66 0.92
C ASN A 77 1.22 6.11 -0.28
N VAL A 78 2.08 5.12 -0.06
CA VAL A 78 2.77 4.38 -1.11
C VAL A 78 2.09 3.03 -1.25
N VAL A 79 1.44 2.81 -2.38
CA VAL A 79 0.72 1.56 -2.68
C VAL A 79 1.49 0.83 -3.76
N ILE A 80 1.92 -0.41 -3.50
CA ILE A 80 2.67 -1.22 -4.46
C ILE A 80 1.76 -2.33 -4.98
N ALA A 81 1.45 -2.30 -6.28
CA ALA A 81 0.52 -3.27 -6.88
C ALA A 81 0.98 -3.72 -8.26
N GLY A 82 0.86 -5.00 -8.54
CA GLY A 82 1.12 -5.56 -9.87
C GLY A 82 0.09 -5.09 -10.90
N LYS A 83 0.51 -5.01 -12.18
CA LYS A 83 -0.37 -4.73 -13.32
C LYS A 83 -0.64 -5.94 -14.22
N HIS A 84 0.11 -7.02 -14.00
CA HIS A 84 0.02 -8.25 -14.79
C HIS A 84 -1.07 -9.16 -14.22
N PRO A 85 -1.62 -10.08 -15.03
CA PRO A 85 -2.51 -11.11 -14.53
C PRO A 85 -1.89 -11.87 -13.36
N ALA A 86 -2.61 -11.94 -12.25
CA ALA A 86 -2.22 -12.59 -11.01
C ALA A 86 -3.47 -13.17 -10.30
N PRO A 87 -3.32 -14.17 -9.42
CA PRO A 87 -4.45 -14.75 -8.70
C PRO A 87 -5.24 -13.72 -7.89
N GLN A 88 -6.53 -14.00 -7.69
CA GLN A 88 -7.36 -13.33 -6.69
C GLN A 88 -7.49 -14.27 -5.49
N TRP A 89 -7.13 -13.78 -4.30
CA TRP A 89 -7.00 -14.62 -3.10
C TRP A 89 -8.19 -14.45 -2.18
N LEU A 90 -8.63 -13.21 -1.98
CA LEU A 90 -9.66 -12.87 -1.01
C LEU A 90 -10.93 -12.41 -1.72
N THR A 91 -12.08 -12.76 -1.13
CA THR A 91 -13.34 -12.06 -1.42
C THR A 91 -13.25 -10.62 -0.93
N MET A 92 -14.11 -9.73 -1.43
CA MET A 92 -14.10 -8.34 -0.99
C MET A 92 -14.33 -8.21 0.54
N GLU A 93 -15.20 -9.04 1.13
CA GLU A 93 -15.42 -9.03 2.58
C GLU A 93 -14.16 -9.42 3.37
N ALA A 94 -13.47 -10.47 2.93
CA ALA A 94 -12.22 -10.90 3.56
C ALA A 94 -11.10 -9.85 3.39
N ALA A 95 -11.03 -9.22 2.21
CA ALA A 95 -10.08 -8.16 1.92
C ALA A 95 -10.27 -6.93 2.82
N VAL A 96 -11.52 -6.47 3.03
CA VAL A 96 -11.81 -5.35 3.95
C VAL A 96 -11.33 -5.67 5.36
N LYS A 97 -11.62 -6.87 5.88
CA LYS A 97 -11.18 -7.30 7.22
C LYS A 97 -9.66 -7.36 7.32
N HIS A 98 -8.99 -7.98 6.34
CA HIS A 98 -7.54 -8.13 6.29
C HIS A 98 -6.82 -6.78 6.19
N CYS A 99 -7.25 -5.90 5.27
CA CYS A 99 -6.64 -4.59 5.07
C CYS A 99 -6.87 -3.63 6.25
N ALA A 100 -8.02 -3.73 6.94
CA ALA A 100 -8.26 -2.94 8.15
C ALA A 100 -7.34 -3.33 9.32
N GLN A 101 -7.00 -4.62 9.43
CA GLN A 101 -6.03 -5.13 10.41
C GLN A 101 -4.58 -4.81 10.02
N GLY A 102 -4.31 -4.68 8.72
CA GLY A 102 -2.98 -4.42 8.15
C GLY A 102 -2.10 -5.67 8.01
N ILE A 103 -2.38 -6.71 8.80
CA ILE A 103 -1.81 -8.06 8.69
C ILE A 103 -2.77 -9.04 9.36
N GLY A 104 -2.84 -10.29 8.89
CA GLY A 104 -3.70 -11.31 9.48
C GLY A 104 -3.48 -12.70 8.90
N ILE A 105 -3.97 -13.72 9.62
CA ILE A 105 -3.87 -15.13 9.22
C ILE A 105 -4.99 -15.48 8.24
N TRP A 106 -4.65 -16.10 7.13
CA TRP A 106 -5.62 -16.67 6.19
C TRP A 106 -5.91 -18.11 6.58
N GLN A 107 -7.01 -18.34 7.29
CA GLN A 107 -7.36 -19.66 7.84
C GLN A 107 -7.40 -20.77 6.77
N TRP A 108 -7.84 -20.45 5.55
CA TRP A 108 -7.88 -21.40 4.44
C TRP A 108 -6.49 -21.78 3.90
N ALA A 109 -5.46 -20.98 4.20
CA ALA A 109 -4.06 -21.19 3.83
C ALA A 109 -3.20 -21.63 5.03
N SER A 110 -3.82 -21.98 6.15
CA SER A 110 -3.16 -22.45 7.38
C SER A 110 -3.41 -23.94 7.59
N ASN A 111 -2.44 -24.62 8.18
CA ASN A 111 -2.52 -26.03 8.57
C ASN A 111 -2.28 -26.24 10.08
N ASP A 112 -2.12 -25.17 10.85
CA ASP A 112 -2.04 -25.20 12.30
C ASP A 112 -3.42 -25.59 12.87
N GLN A 113 -3.54 -26.87 13.23
CA GLN A 113 -4.62 -27.47 14.03
C GLN A 113 -4.00 -28.17 15.24
#